data_AF-A0A8X6FJI2-F1
#
_entry.id   AF-A0A8X6FJI2-F1
#
_cell.length_a   1.000
_cell.length_b   1.000
_cell.length_c   1.000
_cell.angle_alpha   90.00
_cell.angle_beta   90.00
_cell.angle_gamma   90.00
#
_symmetry.space_group_name_H-M   'P 1'
#
loop_
_entity.id
_entity.type
_entity.pdbx_description
1 polymer ?
#
loop_
_entity_poly.entity_id
_entity_poly.type
_entity_poly.pdbx_seq_one_letter_code
_entity_poly.pdbx_strand_id
1 'polypeptide(L)'
;MPVTVHNPSIISELSPDILTGKSKNLKQAKIESNHLVWNKKVPDTELEKFKKIIEEKYSLKFDPLHRERAHDSELREVMKKKMETDEDLKILARIRSKERMLATRKRRKKEQVKQSETYWDLHSWSVTNFPNFWEEVWNYMGIVTSKPHDEVFSKSGPGFLDNQWFKGAAFNYAENILRIRDNREALLCLDEEGNFEKVTFAEMFQEVELYAAAFRKHGLQKGDTVA
;
A
#
# COMPACT_ATOMS: atom_id res chain seq x y z
N MET A 1 39.34 9.44 1.61
CA MET A 1 38.75 9.80 0.31
C MET A 1 37.82 8.66 -0.10
N PRO A 2 36.55 8.95 -0.44
CA PRO A 2 35.57 7.98 -0.95
C PRO A 2 35.72 7.91 -2.50
N VAL A 3 35.21 6.98 -3.31
CA VAL A 3 34.32 5.80 -3.23
C VAL A 3 34.66 4.94 -4.48
N THR A 4 34.22 3.68 -4.58
CA THR A 4 33.39 3.32 -5.75
C THR A 4 32.43 2.16 -5.49
N VAL A 5 31.15 2.45 -5.76
CA VAL A 5 29.97 1.58 -5.81
C VAL A 5 29.72 1.19 -7.27
N HIS A 6 29.14 0.01 -7.53
CA HIS A 6 28.48 -0.31 -8.81
C HIS A 6 27.08 -0.89 -8.58
N ASN A 7 26.09 -0.30 -9.26
CA ASN A 7 24.71 -0.74 -9.44
C ASN A 7 24.54 -1.26 -10.88
N PRO A 8 24.28 -2.55 -11.15
CA PRO A 8 24.17 -3.05 -12.51
C PRO A 8 22.69 -3.16 -12.90
N SER A 9 22.12 -2.06 -13.40
CA SER A 9 21.02 -2.02 -14.41
C SER A 9 20.52 -0.59 -14.70
N ILE A 10 21.05 0.43 -14.02
CA ILE A 10 20.89 1.85 -14.38
C ILE A 10 22.23 2.48 -14.86
N ILE A 11 23.36 1.78 -14.75
CA ILE A 11 24.71 2.32 -15.01
C ILE A 11 25.24 2.10 -16.45
N SER A 12 24.56 1.33 -17.31
CA SER A 12 25.12 0.98 -18.63
C SER A 12 25.08 2.07 -19.70
N GLU A 13 24.66 3.31 -19.40
CA GLU A 13 24.52 4.39 -20.39
C GLU A 13 25.33 5.67 -20.12
N LEU A 14 26.30 5.65 -19.21
CA LEU A 14 27.18 6.82 -18.99
C LEU A 14 28.51 6.67 -19.74
N SER A 15 28.73 7.53 -20.73
CA SER A 15 29.91 7.56 -21.60
C SER A 15 31.22 7.67 -20.80
N PRO A 16 32.31 6.95 -21.18
CA PRO A 16 33.57 6.87 -20.43
C PRO A 16 34.29 8.22 -20.19
N ASP A 17 33.91 9.26 -20.92
CA ASP A 17 34.59 10.56 -20.93
C ASP A 17 34.43 11.35 -19.62
N ILE A 18 33.49 10.97 -18.74
CA ILE A 18 33.21 11.70 -17.49
C ILE A 18 34.27 11.44 -16.40
N LEU A 19 35.01 10.31 -16.46
CA LEU A 19 35.93 9.89 -15.39
C LEU A 19 37.35 10.47 -15.45
N THR A 20 37.70 11.27 -16.47
CA THR A 20 39.10 11.73 -16.66
C THR A 20 39.34 13.22 -16.41
N GLY A 21 38.37 13.97 -15.88
CA GLY A 21 38.62 15.32 -15.34
C GLY A 21 39.19 16.34 -16.34
N LYS A 22 39.09 16.11 -17.65
CA LYS A 22 39.39 17.11 -18.68
C LYS A 22 38.11 17.82 -19.07
N SER A 23 37.77 18.86 -18.31
CA SER A 23 36.73 19.82 -18.71
C SER A 23 37.21 20.57 -19.96
N LYS A 24 36.70 20.18 -21.14
CA LYS A 24 36.44 21.10 -22.24
C LYS A 24 35.16 20.67 -22.96
N ASN A 25 34.13 21.52 -22.81
CA ASN A 25 32.89 21.52 -23.58
C ASN A 25 31.93 20.33 -23.38
N LEU A 26 31.10 20.38 -22.33
CA LEU A 26 29.85 19.63 -22.28
C LEU A 26 28.67 20.59 -22.39
N LYS A 27 28.16 20.71 -23.63
CA LYS A 27 26.84 21.28 -23.90
C LYS A 27 25.78 20.43 -23.19
N GLN A 28 25.13 21.03 -22.20
CA GLN A 28 23.80 20.72 -21.66
C GLN A 28 23.23 19.31 -21.99
N ALA A 29 23.75 18.25 -21.38
CA ALA A 29 23.02 16.98 -21.31
C ALA A 29 21.94 17.14 -20.23
N LYS A 30 20.69 17.22 -20.68
CA LYS A 30 19.50 17.41 -19.86
C LYS A 30 19.23 16.09 -19.12
N ILE A 31 19.64 16.01 -17.85
CA ILE A 31 19.22 14.94 -16.95
C ILE A 31 17.72 15.12 -16.76
N GLU A 32 16.90 14.22 -17.32
CA GLU A 32 15.49 14.14 -17.01
C GLU A 32 15.36 13.72 -15.54
N SER A 33 15.18 14.70 -14.67
CA SER A 33 14.83 14.47 -13.28
C SER A 33 13.45 13.81 -13.25
N ASN A 34 13.44 12.50 -13.00
CA ASN A 34 12.23 11.80 -12.59
C ASN A 34 11.81 12.35 -11.22
N HIS A 35 11.12 13.48 -11.24
CA HIS A 35 10.54 14.11 -10.07
C HIS A 35 9.47 13.16 -9.54
N LEU A 36 9.73 12.50 -8.42
CA LEU A 36 8.73 11.68 -7.74
C LEU A 36 7.57 12.62 -7.33
N VAL A 37 6.40 12.43 -7.93
CA VAL A 37 5.19 13.18 -7.58
C VAL A 37 4.43 12.37 -6.55
N TRP A 38 4.57 12.73 -5.27
CA TRP A 38 3.94 12.08 -4.12
C TRP A 38 2.40 11.99 -4.18
N ASN A 39 1.75 12.74 -5.08
CA ASN A 39 0.29 12.81 -5.23
C ASN A 39 -0.27 12.02 -6.43
N LYS A 40 0.50 11.11 -7.04
CA LYS A 40 -0.01 10.26 -8.11
C LYS A 40 -0.52 8.94 -7.51
N LYS A 41 -1.81 8.64 -7.74
CA LYS A 41 -2.41 7.35 -7.35
C LYS A 41 -1.59 6.22 -7.97
N VAL A 42 -1.09 5.32 -7.14
CA VAL A 42 -0.56 4.03 -7.58
C VAL A 42 -1.77 3.16 -7.92
N PRO A 43 -1.97 2.74 -9.19
CA PRO A 43 -3.04 1.81 -9.52
C PRO A 43 -2.71 0.39 -9.04
N ASP A 44 -3.73 -0.45 -8.88
CA ASP A 44 -3.62 -1.88 -8.57
C ASP A 44 -2.91 -2.17 -7.23
N THR A 45 -3.20 -1.36 -6.22
CA THR A 45 -2.69 -1.59 -4.87
C THR A 45 -3.29 -2.85 -4.25
N GLU A 46 -2.57 -3.47 -3.32
CA GLU A 46 -3.07 -4.60 -2.53
C GLU A 46 -4.37 -4.26 -1.79
N LEU A 47 -4.51 -3.02 -1.33
CA LEU A 47 -5.73 -2.54 -0.69
C LEU A 47 -6.92 -2.54 -1.66
N GLU A 48 -6.73 -2.17 -2.92
CA GLU A 48 -7.79 -2.19 -3.94
C GLU A 48 -8.19 -3.62 -4.31
N LYS A 49 -7.22 -4.54 -4.43
CA LYS A 49 -7.48 -5.96 -4.65
C LYS A 49 -8.27 -6.56 -3.50
N PHE A 50 -7.82 -6.32 -2.27
CA PHE A 50 -8.47 -6.77 -1.05
C PHE A 50 -9.90 -6.21 -0.90
N LYS A 51 -10.09 -4.92 -1.18
CA LYS A 51 -11.40 -4.27 -1.17
C LYS A 51 -12.38 -4.96 -2.12
N LYS A 52 -11.94 -5.27 -3.34
CA LYS A 52 -12.78 -5.92 -4.34
C LYS A 52 -13.30 -7.28 -3.86
N ILE A 53 -12.46 -8.05 -3.15
CA ILE A 53 -12.86 -9.32 -2.54
C ILE A 53 -13.99 -9.11 -1.52
N ILE A 54 -13.88 -8.10 -0.66
CA ILE A 54 -14.92 -7.78 0.33
C ILE A 54 -16.22 -7.34 -0.38
N GLU A 55 -16.13 -6.45 -1.37
CA GLU A 55 -17.30 -5.98 -2.13
C GLU A 55 -18.06 -7.14 -2.79
N GLU A 56 -17.32 -8.06 -3.42
CA GLU A 56 -17.89 -9.23 -4.08
C GLU A 56 -18.50 -10.22 -3.06
N LYS A 57 -17.74 -10.58 -2.01
CA LYS A 57 -18.16 -11.59 -1.03
C LYS A 57 -19.36 -11.14 -0.20
N TYR A 58 -19.39 -9.88 0.21
CA TYR A 58 -20.47 -9.34 1.07
C TYR A 58 -21.54 -8.57 0.29
N SER A 59 -21.48 -8.55 -1.05
CA SER A 59 -22.38 -7.77 -1.91
C SER A 59 -22.45 -6.28 -1.53
N LEU A 60 -21.31 -5.73 -1.10
CA LEU A 60 -21.17 -4.34 -0.67
C LEU A 60 -20.71 -3.46 -1.83
N LYS A 61 -21.07 -2.18 -1.79
CA LYS A 61 -20.47 -1.14 -2.63
C LYS A 61 -19.95 -0.04 -1.75
N PHE A 62 -18.64 0.05 -1.61
CA PHE A 62 -18.00 1.20 -0.99
C PHE A 62 -18.00 2.32 -2.04
N ASP A 63 -19.09 3.09 -2.07
CA ASP A 63 -19.39 4.11 -3.08
C ASP A 63 -18.86 5.49 -2.65
N PRO A 64 -17.91 6.06 -3.43
CA PRO A 64 -17.36 7.37 -3.15
C PRO A 64 -18.32 8.56 -3.37
N LEU A 65 -19.55 8.32 -3.83
CA LEU A 65 -20.47 9.38 -4.29
C LEU A 65 -21.86 9.31 -3.64
N HIS A 66 -22.04 8.48 -2.61
CA HIS A 66 -23.36 8.29 -2.01
C HIS A 66 -23.88 9.59 -1.35
N ARG A 67 -22.98 10.44 -0.85
CA ARG A 67 -23.33 11.68 -0.15
C ARG A 67 -23.48 12.91 -1.08
N GLU A 68 -22.80 12.92 -2.24
CA GLU A 68 -22.75 14.08 -3.13
C GLU A 68 -23.93 14.14 -4.13
N ARG A 69 -24.54 12.99 -4.47
CA ARG A 69 -25.60 12.91 -5.48
C ARG A 69 -26.92 13.58 -5.10
N ALA A 70 -27.24 13.68 -3.81
CA ALA A 70 -28.46 14.33 -3.34
C ALA A 70 -28.42 15.86 -3.48
N HIS A 71 -27.24 16.47 -3.34
CA HIS A 71 -27.09 17.93 -3.26
C HIS A 71 -26.94 18.59 -4.65
N ASP A 72 -26.49 17.83 -5.66
CA ASP A 72 -26.23 18.34 -7.02
C ASP A 72 -27.49 18.33 -7.92
N SER A 73 -28.53 17.54 -7.60
CA SER A 73 -29.80 17.57 -8.35
C SER A 73 -30.64 18.81 -8.05
N GLU A 74 -30.71 19.22 -6.77
CA GLU A 74 -31.45 20.41 -6.34
C GLU A 74 -30.85 21.70 -6.91
N LEU A 75 -29.52 21.81 -6.91
CA LEU A 75 -28.81 22.98 -7.45
C LEU A 75 -29.02 23.14 -8.97
N ARG A 76 -29.09 22.02 -9.71
CA ARG A 76 -29.34 22.03 -11.16
C ARG A 76 -30.75 22.49 -11.50
N GLU A 77 -31.73 22.12 -10.68
CA GLU A 77 -33.13 22.49 -10.89
C GLU A 77 -33.36 23.99 -10.62
N VAL A 78 -32.72 24.53 -9.58
CA VAL A 78 -32.74 25.97 -9.26
C VAL A 78 -32.04 26.81 -10.33
N MET A 79 -30.91 26.34 -10.87
CA MET A 79 -30.19 27.07 -11.94
C MET A 79 -30.98 27.08 -13.25
N LYS A 80 -31.71 26.00 -13.57
CA LYS A 80 -32.50 25.89 -14.81
C LYS A 80 -33.67 26.88 -14.85
N LYS A 81 -34.16 27.32 -13.69
CA LYS A 81 -35.30 28.24 -13.55
C LYS A 81 -34.94 29.72 -13.71
N LYS A 82 -33.65 30.07 -13.80
CA LYS A 82 -33.17 31.46 -13.61
C LYS A 82 -32.46 32.08 -14.82
N MET A 83 -32.54 31.50 -16.02
CA MET A 83 -31.78 31.96 -17.19
C MET A 83 -32.69 32.06 -18.43
N GLU A 84 -32.93 33.26 -18.95
CA GLU A 84 -33.87 33.49 -20.06
C GLU A 84 -33.50 34.66 -21.01
N THR A 85 -32.28 35.21 -20.99
CA THR A 85 -31.90 36.33 -21.89
C THR A 85 -30.50 36.22 -22.52
N ASP A 86 -30.27 36.94 -23.63
CA ASP A 86 -29.04 36.89 -24.44
C ASP A 86 -27.78 37.44 -23.72
N GLU A 87 -27.97 38.26 -22.68
CA GLU A 87 -26.90 38.68 -21.76
C GLU A 87 -26.43 37.52 -20.87
N ASP A 88 -27.33 36.57 -20.59
CA ASP A 88 -27.02 35.30 -19.92
C ASP A 88 -26.08 34.44 -20.76
N LEU A 89 -26.07 34.54 -22.09
CA LEU A 89 -25.19 33.74 -22.96
C LEU A 89 -23.71 34.17 -22.89
N LYS A 90 -23.43 35.46 -22.71
CA LYS A 90 -22.07 35.97 -22.44
C LYS A 90 -21.63 35.68 -21.01
N ILE A 91 -22.54 35.80 -20.05
CA ILE A 91 -22.33 35.37 -18.67
C ILE A 91 -22.06 33.86 -18.63
N LEU A 92 -22.81 33.04 -19.38
CA LEU A 92 -22.63 31.59 -19.54
C LEU A 92 -21.29 31.21 -20.15
N ALA A 93 -20.69 32.03 -21.02
CA ALA A 93 -19.36 31.76 -21.56
C ALA A 93 -18.26 32.01 -20.51
N ARG A 94 -18.42 33.08 -19.70
CA ARG A 94 -17.50 33.43 -18.61
C ARG A 94 -17.66 32.51 -17.41
N ILE A 95 -18.89 32.10 -17.10
CA ILE A 95 -19.24 31.03 -16.18
C ILE A 95 -18.69 29.71 -16.70
N ARG A 96 -18.87 29.31 -17.97
CA ARG A 96 -18.27 28.08 -18.52
C ARG A 96 -16.75 28.03 -18.41
N SER A 97 -16.06 29.17 -18.57
CA SER A 97 -14.61 29.28 -18.35
C SER A 97 -14.23 29.12 -16.87
N LYS A 98 -14.93 29.83 -15.97
CA LYS A 98 -14.80 29.68 -14.52
C LYS A 98 -15.21 28.29 -14.04
N GLU A 99 -16.19 27.65 -14.67
CA GLU A 99 -16.68 26.30 -14.43
C GLU A 99 -15.71 25.28 -14.98
N ARG A 100 -14.99 25.49 -16.08
CA ARG A 100 -13.91 24.59 -16.50
C ARG A 100 -12.75 24.65 -15.50
N MET A 101 -12.40 25.83 -15.02
CA MET A 101 -11.38 26.03 -13.97
C MET A 101 -11.84 25.49 -12.60
N LEU A 102 -13.07 25.77 -12.19
CA LEU A 102 -13.71 25.24 -10.99
C LEU A 102 -14.05 23.77 -11.12
N ALA A 103 -14.29 23.23 -12.31
CA ALA A 103 -14.48 21.80 -12.58
C ALA A 103 -13.14 21.09 -12.61
N THR A 104 -12.05 21.75 -13.00
CA THR A 104 -10.69 21.18 -12.87
C THR A 104 -10.25 21.20 -11.40
N ARG A 105 -10.55 22.29 -10.67
CA ARG A 105 -10.31 22.39 -9.22
C ARG A 105 -11.25 21.49 -8.41
N LYS A 106 -12.53 21.40 -8.78
CA LYS A 106 -13.51 20.42 -8.25
C LYS A 106 -13.10 19.02 -8.65
N ARG A 107 -12.60 18.74 -9.87
CA ARG A 107 -12.12 17.40 -10.26
C ARG A 107 -10.93 16.97 -9.41
N ARG A 108 -9.93 17.84 -9.23
CA ARG A 108 -8.79 17.55 -8.34
C ARG A 108 -9.22 17.37 -6.89
N LYS A 109 -10.08 18.25 -6.38
CA LYS A 109 -10.62 18.13 -5.02
C LYS A 109 -11.53 16.90 -4.89
N LYS A 110 -12.30 16.55 -5.92
CA LYS A 110 -13.20 15.40 -5.99
C LYS A 110 -12.43 14.11 -6.11
N GLU A 111 -11.36 14.01 -6.89
CA GLU A 111 -10.48 12.84 -6.92
C GLU A 111 -9.79 12.62 -5.58
N GLN A 112 -9.35 13.69 -4.91
CA GLN A 112 -8.73 13.61 -3.58
C GLN A 112 -9.76 13.25 -2.47
N VAL A 113 -10.97 13.80 -2.53
CA VAL A 113 -12.08 13.50 -1.60
C VAL A 113 -12.63 12.09 -1.84
N LYS A 114 -12.78 11.67 -3.10
CA LYS A 114 -13.20 10.32 -3.53
C LYS A 114 -12.28 9.23 -2.97
N GLN A 115 -10.98 9.50 -2.88
CA GLN A 115 -9.99 8.58 -2.30
C GLN A 115 -10.15 8.46 -0.78
N SER A 116 -10.36 9.57 -0.08
CA SER A 116 -10.61 9.53 1.37
C SER A 116 -11.90 8.80 1.71
N GLU A 117 -13.00 9.06 1.01
CA GLU A 117 -14.32 8.48 1.33
C GLU A 117 -14.33 6.95 1.15
N THR A 118 -13.64 6.44 0.13
CA THR A 118 -13.54 4.99 -0.13
C THR A 118 -12.78 4.22 0.96
N TYR A 119 -11.70 4.82 1.50
CA TYR A 119 -10.95 4.24 2.62
C TYR A 119 -11.78 4.26 3.90
N TRP A 120 -12.47 5.38 4.18
CA TRP A 120 -13.27 5.53 5.38
C TRP A 120 -14.47 4.59 5.41
N ASP A 121 -15.04 4.25 4.26
CA ASP A 121 -16.11 3.25 4.18
C ASP A 121 -15.60 1.85 4.53
N LEU A 122 -14.45 1.44 3.98
CA LEU A 122 -13.83 0.16 4.33
C LEU A 122 -13.40 0.11 5.80
N HIS A 123 -12.83 1.21 6.33
CA HIS A 123 -12.49 1.33 7.74
C HIS A 123 -13.72 1.25 8.64
N SER A 124 -14.79 1.97 8.30
CA SER A 124 -16.05 1.90 9.06
C SER A 124 -16.60 0.48 9.09
N TRP A 125 -16.54 -0.21 7.95
CA TRP A 125 -16.92 -1.61 7.86
C TRP A 125 -16.01 -2.53 8.68
N SER A 126 -14.69 -2.34 8.63
CA SER A 126 -13.73 -3.18 9.34
C SER A 126 -13.85 -3.08 10.85
N VAL A 127 -14.20 -1.90 11.38
CA VAL A 127 -14.46 -1.70 12.81
C VAL A 127 -15.80 -2.30 13.23
N THR A 128 -16.84 -2.16 12.38
CA THR A 128 -18.18 -2.66 12.69
C THR A 128 -18.29 -4.18 12.55
N ASN A 129 -17.58 -4.77 11.58
CA ASN A 129 -17.61 -6.20 11.24
C ASN A 129 -16.23 -6.83 11.40
N PHE A 130 -15.56 -6.53 12.52
CA PHE A 130 -14.16 -6.87 12.70
C PHE A 130 -13.84 -8.38 12.62
N PRO A 131 -14.67 -9.35 13.07
CA PRO A 131 -14.35 -10.76 12.89
C PRO A 131 -14.28 -11.13 11.41
N ASN A 132 -15.28 -10.72 10.62
CA ASN A 132 -15.34 -10.96 9.18
C ASN A 132 -14.16 -10.29 8.47
N PHE A 133 -13.83 -9.05 8.84
CA PHE A 133 -12.68 -8.35 8.28
C PHE A 133 -11.37 -9.11 8.51
N TRP A 134 -11.11 -9.56 9.74
CA TRP A 134 -9.89 -10.29 10.08
C TRP A 134 -9.85 -11.69 9.45
N GLU A 135 -11.01 -12.33 9.25
CA GLU A 135 -11.11 -13.56 8.47
C GLU A 135 -10.70 -13.34 7.01
N GLU A 136 -11.17 -12.26 6.38
CA GLU A 136 -10.75 -11.94 5.02
C GLU A 136 -9.26 -11.64 4.95
N VAL A 137 -8.71 -10.90 5.92
CA VAL A 137 -7.26 -10.65 5.99
C VAL A 137 -6.49 -11.96 6.09
N TRP A 138 -6.93 -12.89 6.95
CA TRP A 138 -6.32 -14.19 7.12
C TRP A 138 -6.28 -14.99 5.81
N ASN A 139 -7.42 -15.02 5.10
CA ASN A 139 -7.55 -15.71 3.82
C ASN A 139 -6.74 -15.03 2.72
N TYR A 140 -6.76 -13.69 2.65
CA TYR A 140 -6.03 -12.91 1.67
C TYR A 140 -4.52 -13.08 1.79
N MET A 141 -4.00 -13.08 3.03
CA MET A 141 -2.57 -13.29 3.30
C MET A 141 -2.11 -14.72 3.03
N GLY A 142 -3.06 -15.66 2.88
CA GLY A 142 -2.78 -17.08 2.66
C GLY A 142 -1.95 -17.66 3.80
N ILE A 143 -2.38 -17.43 5.05
CA ILE A 143 -1.67 -17.89 6.24
C ILE A 143 -1.62 -19.43 6.23
N VAL A 144 -0.41 -19.98 6.29
CA VAL A 144 -0.16 -21.41 6.41
C VAL A 144 -0.42 -21.83 7.85
N THR A 145 -1.25 -22.85 8.01
CA THR A 145 -1.69 -23.35 9.32
C THR A 145 -1.56 -24.86 9.35
N SER A 146 -1.18 -25.41 10.50
CA SER A 146 -1.22 -26.85 10.76
C SER A 146 -2.56 -27.30 11.33
N LYS A 147 -3.29 -26.36 11.96
CA LYS A 147 -4.68 -26.53 12.40
C LYS A 147 -5.46 -25.25 12.07
N PRO A 148 -6.65 -25.35 11.44
CA PRO A 148 -7.50 -24.18 11.18
C PRO A 148 -8.02 -23.56 12.48
N HIS A 149 -8.46 -22.32 12.42
CA HIS A 149 -9.19 -21.69 13.54
C HIS A 149 -10.62 -22.22 13.60
N ASP A 150 -11.15 -22.31 14.81
CA ASP A 150 -12.55 -22.64 15.09
C ASP A 150 -13.40 -21.35 15.11
N GLU A 151 -12.81 -20.24 15.59
CA GLU A 151 -13.48 -18.95 15.73
C GLU A 151 -12.47 -17.80 15.58
N VAL A 152 -12.81 -16.78 14.80
CA VAL A 152 -11.90 -15.65 14.52
C VAL A 152 -11.71 -14.75 15.73
N PHE A 153 -12.77 -14.51 16.51
CA PHE A 153 -12.70 -13.70 17.70
C PHE A 153 -13.67 -14.20 18.76
N SER A 154 -13.17 -14.41 19.97
CA SER A 154 -13.98 -14.68 21.15
C SER A 154 -13.54 -13.81 22.31
N LYS A 155 -14.51 -13.31 23.08
CA LYS A 155 -14.24 -12.53 24.29
C LYS A 155 -14.53 -13.40 25.50
N SER A 156 -13.48 -13.75 26.24
CA SER A 156 -13.58 -14.65 27.41
C SER A 156 -13.84 -13.93 28.74
N GLY A 157 -13.76 -12.60 28.76
CA GLY A 157 -13.88 -11.77 29.96
C GLY A 157 -13.98 -10.28 29.63
N PRO A 158 -14.14 -9.40 30.62
CA PRO A 158 -14.39 -7.97 30.39
C PRO A 158 -13.16 -7.19 29.91
N GLY A 159 -11.95 -7.68 30.19
CA GLY A 159 -10.68 -7.00 29.95
C GLY A 159 -10.17 -7.13 28.51
N PHE A 160 -9.17 -6.31 28.18
CA PHE A 160 -8.53 -6.34 26.87
C PHE A 160 -7.74 -7.63 26.61
N LEU A 161 -7.09 -8.18 27.65
CA LEU A 161 -6.32 -9.41 27.57
C LEU A 161 -7.20 -10.66 27.43
N ASP A 162 -8.50 -10.54 27.68
CA ASP A 162 -9.45 -11.65 27.59
C ASP A 162 -9.95 -11.88 26.15
N ASN A 163 -9.49 -11.05 25.19
CA ASN A 163 -9.78 -11.19 23.78
C ASN A 163 -8.91 -12.28 23.17
N GLN A 164 -9.53 -13.32 22.62
CA GLN A 164 -8.85 -14.41 21.93
C GLN A 164 -9.12 -14.31 20.43
N TRP A 165 -8.04 -14.20 19.66
CA TRP A 165 -8.08 -14.14 18.20
C TRP A 165 -7.70 -15.49 17.60
N PHE A 166 -8.39 -15.89 16.53
CA PHE A 166 -8.18 -17.12 15.78
C PHE A 166 -8.07 -18.35 16.69
N LYS A 167 -9.01 -18.45 17.63
CA LYS A 167 -9.06 -19.52 18.61
C LYS A 167 -9.06 -20.87 17.90
N GLY A 168 -8.23 -21.79 18.38
CA GLY A 168 -8.09 -23.13 17.81
C GLY A 168 -7.03 -23.25 16.71
N ALA A 169 -6.61 -22.15 16.08
CA ALA A 169 -5.58 -22.19 15.06
C ALA A 169 -4.21 -22.53 15.64
N ALA A 170 -3.44 -23.28 14.87
CA ALA A 170 -2.02 -23.49 15.11
C ALA A 170 -1.25 -23.15 13.83
N PHE A 171 -0.28 -22.24 13.97
CA PHE A 171 0.59 -21.81 12.88
C PHE A 171 1.96 -21.41 13.43
N ASN A 172 2.96 -21.35 12.56
CA ASN A 172 4.29 -20.88 12.89
C ASN A 172 4.58 -19.57 12.15
N TYR A 173 5.06 -18.56 12.89
CA TYR A 173 5.36 -17.25 12.33
C TYR A 173 6.52 -17.30 11.33
N ALA A 174 7.62 -17.98 11.69
CA ALA A 174 8.79 -18.12 10.82
C ALA A 174 8.45 -18.90 9.54
N GLU A 175 7.63 -19.94 9.62
CA GLU A 175 7.13 -20.68 8.43
C GLU A 175 6.39 -19.75 7.45
N ASN A 176 5.53 -18.88 7.96
CA ASN A 176 4.74 -17.96 7.14
C ASN A 176 5.60 -16.88 6.47
N ILE A 177 6.64 -16.39 7.14
CA ILE A 177 7.57 -15.40 6.57
C ILE A 177 8.55 -16.08 5.60
N LEU A 178 9.05 -17.25 5.94
CA LEU A 178 10.06 -18.01 5.19
C LEU A 178 9.44 -19.01 4.19
N ARG A 179 8.19 -18.77 3.78
CA ARG A 179 7.51 -19.56 2.75
C ARG A 179 8.15 -19.38 1.37
N ILE A 180 8.73 -18.21 1.14
CA ILE A 180 9.54 -17.94 -0.05
C ILE A 180 10.95 -18.47 0.23
N ARG A 181 11.47 -19.30 -0.69
CA ARG A 181 12.79 -19.96 -0.57
C ARG A 181 13.53 -19.95 -1.91
N ASP A 182 13.43 -18.85 -2.64
CA ASP A 182 14.08 -18.66 -3.92
C ASP A 182 15.24 -17.65 -3.82
N ASN A 183 15.87 -17.37 -4.96
CA ASN A 183 17.05 -16.51 -5.03
C ASN A 183 16.71 -15.01 -5.06
N ARG A 184 15.47 -14.60 -4.75
CA ARG A 184 15.14 -13.18 -4.60
C ARG A 184 15.80 -12.62 -3.35
N GLU A 185 16.18 -11.35 -3.42
CA GLU A 185 16.76 -10.62 -2.30
C GLU A 185 15.72 -10.47 -1.18
N ALA A 186 16.06 -10.92 0.03
CA ALA A 186 15.25 -10.83 1.23
C ALA A 186 15.73 -9.70 2.16
N LEU A 187 17.04 -9.61 2.37
CA LEU A 187 17.67 -8.60 3.23
C LEU A 187 18.76 -7.85 2.47
N LEU A 188 18.82 -6.55 2.72
CA LEU A 188 19.93 -5.68 2.37
C LEU A 188 20.56 -5.23 3.69
N CYS A 189 21.71 -5.80 4.01
CA CYS A 189 22.46 -5.48 5.21
C CYS A 189 23.44 -4.36 4.87
N LEU A 190 23.37 -3.22 5.54
CA LEU A 190 24.29 -2.11 5.35
C LEU A 190 25.11 -1.91 6.62
N ASP A 191 26.39 -1.64 6.47
CA ASP A 191 27.25 -1.21 7.57
C ASP A 191 27.44 0.31 7.60
N GLU A 192 28.16 0.79 8.62
CA GLU A 192 28.45 2.22 8.82
C GLU A 192 29.43 2.79 7.79
N GLU A 193 30.18 1.93 7.10
CA GLU A 193 31.16 2.30 6.07
C GLU A 193 30.51 2.41 4.67
N GLY A 194 29.24 2.01 4.56
CA GLY A 194 28.48 2.00 3.32
C GLY A 194 28.70 0.76 2.47
N ASN A 195 29.35 -0.28 3.01
CA ASN A 195 29.34 -1.59 2.40
C ASN A 195 27.96 -2.21 2.58
N PHE A 196 27.56 -3.05 1.63
CA PHE A 196 26.30 -3.77 1.75
C PHE A 196 26.45 -5.23 1.32
N GLU A 197 25.67 -6.07 1.97
CA GLU A 197 25.52 -7.48 1.67
C GLU A 197 24.05 -7.77 1.34
N LYS A 198 23.85 -8.70 0.41
CA LYS A 198 22.54 -9.17 -0.02
C LYS A 198 22.36 -10.58 0.49
N VAL A 199 21.24 -10.82 1.16
CA VAL A 199 20.84 -12.17 1.58
C VAL A 199 19.58 -12.54 0.83
N THR A 200 19.60 -13.66 0.12
CA THR A 200 18.44 -14.19 -0.58
C THR A 200 17.47 -14.87 0.38
N PHE A 201 16.22 -15.09 -0.05
CA PHE A 201 15.25 -15.85 0.73
C PHE A 201 15.71 -17.29 1.00
N ALA A 202 16.39 -17.92 0.04
CA ALA A 202 16.97 -19.26 0.21
C ALA A 202 18.05 -19.29 1.29
N GLU A 203 18.99 -18.34 1.28
CA GLU A 203 20.06 -18.22 2.28
C GLU A 203 19.49 -17.89 3.67
N MET A 204 18.55 -16.94 3.75
CA MET A 204 17.87 -16.59 5.00
C MET A 204 17.17 -17.81 5.62
N PHE A 205 16.52 -18.65 4.81
CA PHE A 205 15.89 -19.88 5.29
C PHE A 205 16.93 -20.86 5.88
N GLN A 206 18.04 -21.08 5.17
CA GLN A 206 19.11 -21.98 5.63
C GLN A 206 19.72 -21.51 6.95
N GLU A 207 20.02 -20.21 7.08
CA GLU A 207 20.53 -19.63 8.32
C GLU A 207 19.55 -19.85 9.49
N VAL A 208 18.27 -19.52 9.31
CA VAL A 208 17.25 -19.72 10.35
C VAL A 208 17.12 -21.19 10.74
N GLU A 209 17.20 -22.11 9.78
CA GLU A 209 17.18 -23.55 10.04
C GLU A 209 18.37 -23.99 10.91
N LEU A 210 19.58 -23.49 10.63
CA LEU A 210 20.79 -23.78 11.41
C LEU A 210 20.66 -23.27 12.85
N TYR A 211 20.23 -22.03 13.05
CA TYR A 211 20.01 -21.48 14.40
C TYR A 211 18.93 -22.26 15.15
N ALA A 212 17.81 -22.57 14.50
CA ALA A 212 16.74 -23.36 15.11
C ALA A 212 17.23 -24.77 15.52
N ALA A 213 18.06 -25.41 14.69
CA ALA A 213 18.67 -26.70 15.03
C ALA A 213 19.64 -26.58 16.22
N ALA A 214 20.46 -25.54 16.25
CA ALA A 214 21.37 -25.27 17.36
C ALA A 214 20.61 -25.02 18.67
N PHE A 215 19.55 -24.21 18.66
CA PHE A 215 18.73 -23.95 19.84
C PHE A 215 18.07 -25.22 20.37
N ARG A 216 17.49 -26.04 19.48
CA ARG A 216 16.91 -27.35 19.88
C ARG A 216 17.97 -28.27 20.48
N LYS A 217 19.18 -28.30 19.92
CA LYS A 217 20.29 -29.09 20.45
C LYS A 217 20.72 -28.65 21.86
N HIS A 218 20.59 -27.36 22.16
CA HIS A 218 20.85 -26.81 23.50
C HIS A 218 19.65 -26.87 24.45
N GLY A 219 18.56 -27.55 24.03
CA GLY A 219 17.41 -27.82 24.90
C GLY A 219 16.34 -26.74 24.93
N LEU A 220 16.37 -25.75 24.02
CA LEU A 220 15.33 -24.72 23.95
C LEU A 220 13.96 -25.34 23.63
N GLN A 221 12.94 -24.98 24.40
CA GLN A 221 11.57 -25.49 24.29
C GLN A 221 10.56 -24.37 23.99
N LYS A 222 9.34 -24.79 23.60
CA LYS A 222 8.22 -23.85 23.41
C LYS A 222 7.86 -23.20 24.74
N GLY A 223 7.90 -21.88 24.78
CA GLY A 223 7.61 -21.08 25.97
C GLY A 223 8.86 -20.48 26.61
N ASP A 224 10.04 -20.97 26.24
CA ASP A 224 11.30 -20.39 26.67
C ASP A 224 11.55 -19.03 25.99
N THR A 225 12.27 -18.15 26.67
CA THR A 225 12.63 -16.81 26.19
C THR A 225 14.11 -16.78 25.81
N VAL A 226 14.42 -16.22 24.64
CA VAL A 226 15.79 -15.97 24.15
C VAL A 226 15.99 -14.46 24.11
N ALA A 227 17.13 -13.98 24.61
CA ALA A 227 17.52 -12.57 24.64
C ALA A 227 18.55 -12.25 23.55
#